data_AF-A0A3G9GMB1-F1
#
_entry.id   AF-A0A3G9GMB1-F1
#
_cell.length_a   1.000
_cell.length_b   1.000
_cell.length_c   1.000
_cell.angle_alpha   90.00
_cell.angle_beta   90.00
_cell.angle_gamma   90.00
#
_symmetry.space_group_name_H-M   'P 1'
#
loop_
_entity.id
_entity.type
_entity.pdbx_description
1 polymer ?
#
loop_
_entity_poly.entity_id
_entity_poly.type
_entity_poly.pdbx_seq_one_letter_code
_entity_poly.pdbx_strand_id
1 'polypeptide(L)'
;MNTQALPPPLLRAPHRIAFLFGMLLALLLFAAWFAELASRLGSHPILPAVPAVMAHGFLMLYGIFPLFMTGFIFTAGPRWLGVPAPSRRAYLSVPALLAGGLLLWLAGLGLGRDWLLAGQLLYSAGFAGLTLTFGQLIRRSQQANRLHAWMVLCGFVLGFAGLLAGLYWLCSGNASGWLLMRDLALWGFLLPVFLTVCHRMLPFFTVSAMPEIPAWKPDWLLWALLAGSWLHGLLSIAGWTTLLADLPFCLLLTYTCQRWQGWRTGKVKLLCMLHLSFAWLPLAFLLYSLAGLLPVSLGLAPLHAVTTGFFISMVIAFVSRVSLGHAGQPLQAPAWLWRLYLAVHGMALLRVATDCLPAGWAASLYALSACACLLLLLGWSLRFVRLYLQARSDGQPG
;
A
#
# COMPACT_ATOMS: atom_id res chain seq x y z
N MET A 1 -5.40 -2.77 -45.29
CA MET A 1 -4.93 -2.31 -43.96
C MET A 1 -5.52 -3.27 -42.93
N ASN A 2 -4.69 -4.11 -42.31
CA ASN A 2 -5.14 -5.06 -41.28
C ASN A 2 -5.56 -4.26 -40.03
N THR A 3 -6.85 -4.00 -39.88
CA THR A 3 -7.43 -3.49 -38.64
C THR A 3 -7.44 -4.62 -37.61
N GLN A 4 -6.27 -4.91 -37.03
CA GLN A 4 -6.25 -5.77 -35.84
C GLN A 4 -7.16 -5.12 -34.80
N ALA A 5 -8.23 -5.82 -34.43
CA ALA A 5 -9.17 -5.35 -33.43
C ALA A 5 -8.41 -5.00 -32.15
N LEU A 6 -8.56 -3.75 -31.69
CA LEU A 6 -7.93 -3.32 -30.45
C LEU A 6 -8.40 -4.23 -29.31
N PRO A 7 -7.49 -4.69 -28.42
CA PRO A 7 -7.89 -5.51 -27.30
C PRO A 7 -8.91 -4.76 -26.41
N PRO A 8 -9.72 -5.49 -25.62
CA PRO A 8 -10.64 -4.89 -24.66
C PRO A 8 -9.94 -3.85 -23.79
N PRO A 9 -10.59 -2.73 -23.41
CA PRO A 9 -9.96 -1.63 -22.67
C PRO A 9 -9.14 -2.07 -21.46
N LEU A 10 -9.65 -3.04 -20.69
CA LEU A 10 -8.97 -3.61 -19.52
C LEU A 10 -7.54 -4.11 -19.80
N LEU A 11 -7.29 -4.60 -21.03
CA LEU A 11 -6.01 -5.17 -21.44
C LEU A 11 -5.12 -4.18 -22.19
N ARG A 12 -5.46 -2.89 -22.24
CA ARG A 12 -4.69 -1.88 -22.98
C ARG A 12 -3.54 -1.28 -22.18
N ALA A 13 -3.60 -1.32 -20.85
CA ALA A 13 -2.58 -0.74 -19.99
C ALA A 13 -2.37 -1.55 -18.69
N PRO A 14 -1.13 -1.67 -18.18
CA PRO A 14 -0.82 -2.46 -16.99
C PRO A 14 -1.61 -2.05 -15.74
N HIS A 15 -1.79 -0.74 -15.51
CA HIS A 15 -2.52 -0.26 -14.34
C HIS A 15 -3.98 -0.71 -14.30
N ARG A 16 -4.65 -0.90 -15.46
CA ARG A 16 -6.08 -1.21 -15.50
C ARG A 16 -6.37 -2.56 -14.85
N ILE A 17 -5.69 -3.62 -15.31
CA ILE A 17 -5.89 -4.97 -14.77
C ILE A 17 -5.42 -5.08 -13.32
N ALA A 18 -4.24 -4.52 -13.00
CA ALA A 18 -3.68 -4.63 -11.67
C ALA A 18 -4.46 -3.81 -10.62
N PHE A 19 -4.95 -2.61 -10.97
CA PHE A 19 -5.79 -1.81 -10.07
C PHE A 19 -7.17 -2.42 -9.92
N LEU A 20 -7.74 -3.01 -10.98
CA LEU A 20 -9.01 -3.74 -10.88
C LEU A 20 -8.90 -4.88 -9.87
N PHE A 21 -7.89 -5.74 -10.00
CA PHE A 21 -7.64 -6.81 -9.03
C PHE A 21 -7.36 -6.26 -7.63
N GLY A 22 -6.55 -5.19 -7.51
CA GLY A 22 -6.28 -4.55 -6.24
C GLY A 22 -7.55 -4.05 -5.54
N MET A 23 -8.48 -3.44 -6.28
CA MET A 23 -9.77 -3.00 -5.75
C MET A 23 -10.64 -4.18 -5.31
N LEU A 24 -10.85 -5.16 -6.19
CA LEU A 24 -11.71 -6.32 -5.89
C LEU A 24 -11.19 -7.13 -4.70
N LEU A 25 -9.88 -7.36 -4.66
CA LEU A 25 -9.26 -8.12 -3.57
C LEU A 25 -9.22 -7.32 -2.27
N ALA A 26 -8.98 -6.01 -2.29
CA ALA A 26 -9.10 -5.19 -1.09
C ALA A 26 -10.51 -5.29 -0.48
N LEU A 27 -11.57 -5.24 -1.30
CA LEU A 27 -12.95 -5.45 -0.83
C LEU A 27 -13.14 -6.84 -0.22
N LEU A 28 -12.66 -7.89 -0.89
CA LEU A 28 -12.77 -9.26 -0.41
C LEU A 28 -12.04 -9.45 0.93
N LEU A 29 -10.84 -8.89 1.07
CA LEU A 29 -10.04 -9.01 2.29
C LEU A 29 -10.65 -8.25 3.46
N PHE A 30 -11.17 -7.04 3.26
CA PHE A 30 -11.88 -6.32 4.31
C PHE A 30 -13.22 -6.96 4.65
N ALA A 31 -13.91 -7.58 3.69
CA ALA A 31 -15.11 -8.36 3.95
C ALA A 31 -14.80 -9.61 4.79
N ALA A 32 -13.73 -10.35 4.45
CA ALA A 32 -13.27 -11.50 5.23
C ALA A 32 -12.86 -11.09 6.65
N TRP A 33 -12.12 -9.98 6.79
CA TRP A 33 -11.71 -9.47 8.09
C TRP A 33 -12.88 -8.96 8.93
N PHE A 34 -13.84 -8.26 8.31
CA PHE A 34 -15.06 -7.85 9.00
C PHE A 34 -15.88 -9.07 9.45
N ALA A 35 -16.03 -10.09 8.61
CA ALA A 35 -16.74 -11.31 8.97
C ALA A 35 -16.07 -12.04 10.14
N GLU A 36 -14.74 -12.10 10.15
CA GLU A 36 -13.97 -12.65 11.26
C GLU A 36 -14.26 -11.89 12.56
N LEU A 37 -14.13 -10.55 12.54
CA LEU A 37 -14.37 -9.73 13.73
C LEU A 37 -15.83 -9.79 14.21
N ALA A 38 -16.78 -9.79 13.27
CA ALA A 38 -18.20 -9.90 13.58
C ALA A 38 -18.54 -11.27 14.18
N SER A 39 -17.89 -12.36 13.73
CA SER A 39 -18.10 -13.70 14.27
C SER A 39 -17.72 -13.81 15.75
N ARG A 40 -16.73 -13.02 16.20
CA ARG A 40 -16.31 -12.95 17.61
C ARG A 40 -17.34 -12.30 18.53
N LEU A 41 -18.27 -11.50 17.97
CA LEU A 41 -19.37 -10.89 18.71
C LEU A 41 -20.58 -11.83 18.84
N GLY A 42 -20.62 -12.91 18.04
CA GLY A 42 -21.65 -13.93 18.06
C GLY A 42 -21.21 -15.22 18.78
N SER A 43 -22.05 -16.25 18.68
CA SER A 43 -21.83 -17.57 19.30
C SER A 43 -21.03 -18.55 18.43
N HIS A 44 -20.73 -18.20 17.18
CA HIS A 44 -20.08 -19.07 16.21
C HIS A 44 -18.81 -18.41 15.65
N PRO A 45 -17.70 -18.42 16.40
CA PRO A 45 -16.46 -17.82 15.95
C PRO A 45 -15.90 -18.58 14.74
N ILE A 46 -15.40 -17.83 13.74
CA ILE A 46 -14.65 -18.42 12.63
C ILE A 46 -13.29 -18.88 13.15
N LEU A 47 -12.94 -20.15 12.89
CA LEU A 47 -11.67 -20.75 13.30
C LEU A 47 -10.78 -21.01 12.07
N PRO A 48 -9.94 -20.04 11.68
CA PRO A 48 -9.05 -20.19 10.52
C PRO A 48 -7.92 -21.19 10.80
N ALA A 49 -7.37 -21.78 9.73
CA ALA A 49 -6.28 -22.75 9.77
C ALA A 49 -4.96 -22.23 10.38
N VAL A 50 -4.81 -20.91 10.53
CA VAL A 50 -3.72 -20.23 11.23
C VAL A 50 -4.31 -19.11 12.09
N PRO A 51 -3.62 -18.62 13.15
CA PRO A 51 -4.16 -17.57 14.01
C PRO A 51 -4.66 -16.35 13.22
N ALA A 52 -5.89 -15.93 13.47
CA ALA A 52 -6.58 -14.91 12.66
C ALA A 52 -5.81 -13.58 12.56
N VAL A 53 -5.16 -13.14 13.64
CA VAL A 53 -4.34 -11.91 13.65
C VAL A 53 -3.10 -12.06 12.77
N MET A 54 -2.50 -13.25 12.73
CA MET A 54 -1.35 -13.53 11.87
C MET A 54 -1.77 -13.55 10.40
N ALA A 55 -2.93 -14.14 10.10
CA ALA A 55 -3.53 -14.09 8.78
C ALA A 55 -3.87 -12.66 8.34
N HIS A 56 -4.50 -11.89 9.22
CA HIS A 56 -4.78 -10.47 9.00
C HIS A 56 -3.51 -9.70 8.63
N GLY A 57 -2.43 -9.86 9.40
CA GLY A 57 -1.15 -9.22 9.12
C GLY A 57 -0.63 -9.53 7.71
N PHE A 58 -0.57 -10.81 7.33
CA PHE A 58 -0.14 -11.20 5.98
C PHE A 58 -1.05 -10.62 4.90
N LEU A 59 -2.36 -10.82 5.03
CA LEU A 59 -3.36 -10.41 4.05
C LEU A 59 -3.41 -8.89 3.86
N MET A 60 -3.29 -8.10 4.91
CA MET A 60 -3.32 -6.64 4.78
C MET A 60 -2.04 -6.09 4.14
N LEU A 61 -0.87 -6.66 4.49
CA LEU A 61 0.42 -6.19 3.97
C LEU A 61 0.66 -6.62 2.52
N TYR A 62 0.39 -7.87 2.19
CA TYR A 62 0.64 -8.42 0.85
C TYR A 62 -0.61 -8.44 -0.03
N GLY A 63 -1.81 -8.50 0.52
CA GLY A 63 -3.02 -8.64 -0.28
C GLY A 63 -3.53 -7.33 -0.91
N ILE A 64 -3.27 -6.18 -0.28
CA ILE A 64 -3.80 -4.88 -0.72
C ILE A 64 -2.82 -4.16 -1.65
N PHE A 65 -1.63 -3.83 -1.16
CA PHE A 65 -0.74 -2.85 -1.80
C PHE A 65 0.00 -3.35 -3.05
N PRO A 66 0.53 -4.58 -3.11
CA PRO A 66 1.36 -5.04 -4.23
C PRO A 66 0.68 -5.03 -5.61
N LEU A 67 -0.64 -5.21 -5.68
CA LEU A 67 -1.39 -5.08 -6.94
C LEU A 67 -1.43 -3.62 -7.43
N PHE A 68 -1.67 -2.67 -6.53
CA PHE A 68 -1.56 -1.25 -6.86
C PHE A 68 -0.11 -0.85 -7.20
N MET A 69 0.87 -1.38 -6.50
CA MET A 69 2.29 -1.14 -6.84
C MET A 69 2.64 -1.72 -8.21
N THR A 70 2.15 -2.91 -8.56
CA THR A 70 2.33 -3.53 -9.87
C THR A 70 1.76 -2.65 -10.98
N GLY A 71 0.51 -2.23 -10.84
CA GLY A 71 -0.15 -1.38 -11.83
C GLY A 71 0.56 -0.05 -12.03
N PHE A 72 1.01 0.56 -10.93
CA PHE A 72 1.76 1.80 -10.96
C PHE A 72 3.14 1.61 -11.59
N ILE A 73 3.95 0.67 -11.11
CA ILE A 73 5.33 0.49 -11.55
C ILE A 73 5.41 0.01 -13.00
N PHE A 74 4.52 -0.85 -13.47
CA PHE A 74 4.50 -1.26 -14.87
C PHE A 74 4.00 -0.16 -15.82
N THR A 75 3.35 0.88 -15.31
CA THR A 75 2.87 2.02 -16.11
C THR A 75 3.82 3.22 -16.05
N ALA A 76 4.23 3.63 -14.85
CA ALA A 76 5.05 4.80 -14.60
C ALA A 76 6.56 4.49 -14.61
N GLY A 77 6.96 3.31 -14.16
CA GLY A 77 8.36 2.88 -14.11
C GLY A 77 9.08 2.96 -15.47
N PRO A 78 8.50 2.44 -16.56
CA PRO A 78 9.08 2.58 -17.90
C PRO A 78 9.35 4.03 -18.29
N ARG A 79 8.41 4.94 -17.95
CA ARG A 79 8.56 6.38 -18.22
C ARG A 79 9.68 7.01 -17.40
N TRP A 80 9.83 6.63 -16.13
CA TRP A 80 10.94 7.10 -15.28
C TRP A 80 12.30 6.64 -15.80
N LEU A 81 12.32 5.47 -16.43
CA LEU A 81 13.53 4.81 -16.91
C LEU A 81 13.80 5.07 -18.39
N GLY A 82 12.91 5.76 -19.10
CA GLY A 82 13.06 6.00 -20.54
C GLY A 82 13.12 4.71 -21.37
N VAL A 83 12.39 3.66 -20.96
CA VAL A 83 12.36 2.35 -21.64
C VAL A 83 10.92 1.98 -22.04
N PRO A 84 10.73 1.06 -23.00
CA PRO A 84 9.42 0.53 -23.32
C PRO A 84 8.74 -0.16 -22.12
N ALA A 85 7.40 -0.19 -22.12
CA ALA A 85 6.63 -0.90 -21.11
C ALA A 85 6.92 -2.42 -21.09
N PRO A 86 6.66 -3.12 -19.98
CA PRO A 86 6.77 -4.57 -19.92
C PRO A 86 5.94 -5.26 -20.99
N SER A 87 6.35 -6.47 -21.39
CA SER A 87 5.62 -7.28 -22.35
C SER A 87 4.21 -7.60 -21.85
N ARG A 88 3.29 -7.85 -22.79
CA ARG A 88 1.91 -8.26 -22.48
C ARG A 88 1.82 -9.48 -21.60
N ARG A 89 2.70 -10.44 -21.83
CA ARG A 89 2.83 -11.62 -20.96
C ARG A 89 3.16 -11.22 -19.53
N ALA A 90 4.16 -10.36 -19.32
CA ALA A 90 4.58 -9.95 -17.98
C ALA A 90 3.49 -9.13 -17.26
N TYR A 91 2.90 -8.12 -17.92
CA TYR A 91 1.90 -7.28 -17.25
C TYR A 91 0.56 -8.00 -16.99
N LEU A 92 0.25 -9.11 -17.67
CA LEU A 92 -0.93 -9.93 -17.37
C LEU A 92 -0.64 -11.04 -16.36
N SER A 93 0.47 -11.76 -16.52
CA SER A 93 0.79 -12.91 -15.65
C SER A 93 1.10 -12.50 -14.23
N VAL A 94 1.85 -11.42 -14.01
CA VAL A 94 2.20 -10.96 -12.65
C VAL A 94 0.97 -10.67 -11.79
N PRO A 95 0.03 -9.77 -12.18
CA PRO A 95 -1.16 -9.52 -11.37
C PRO A 95 -2.09 -10.74 -11.29
N ALA A 96 -2.13 -11.61 -12.31
CA ALA A 96 -2.91 -12.85 -12.23
C ALA A 96 -2.35 -13.84 -11.20
N LEU A 97 -1.02 -14.01 -11.13
CA LEU A 97 -0.36 -14.85 -10.14
C LEU A 97 -0.53 -14.29 -8.72
N LEU A 98 -0.39 -12.97 -8.55
CA LEU A 98 -0.65 -12.31 -7.27
C LEU A 98 -2.11 -12.50 -6.83
N ALA A 99 -3.08 -12.28 -7.74
CA ALA A 99 -4.49 -12.42 -7.42
C ALA A 99 -4.88 -13.87 -7.15
N GLY A 100 -4.46 -14.81 -8.00
CA GLY A 100 -4.71 -16.24 -7.83
C GLY A 100 -4.07 -16.79 -6.55
N GLY A 101 -2.82 -16.42 -6.27
CA GLY A 101 -2.13 -16.81 -5.04
C GLY A 101 -2.84 -16.30 -3.79
N LEU A 102 -3.31 -15.05 -3.82
CA LEU A 102 -4.05 -14.47 -2.70
C LEU A 102 -5.44 -15.12 -2.50
N LEU A 103 -6.15 -15.43 -3.58
CA LEU A 103 -7.43 -16.14 -3.51
C LEU A 103 -7.26 -17.55 -2.94
N LEU A 104 -6.23 -18.29 -3.37
CA LEU A 104 -5.90 -19.60 -2.81
C LEU A 104 -5.49 -19.49 -1.34
N TRP A 105 -4.69 -18.47 -1.00
CA TRP A 105 -4.29 -18.22 0.39
C TRP A 105 -5.52 -17.95 1.27
N LEU A 106 -6.44 -17.08 0.82
CA LEU A 106 -7.67 -16.79 1.54
C LEU A 106 -8.57 -18.03 1.68
N ALA A 107 -8.72 -18.83 0.63
CA ALA A 107 -9.44 -20.10 0.68
C ALA A 107 -8.78 -21.09 1.66
N GLY A 108 -7.45 -21.10 1.71
CA GLY A 108 -6.67 -21.92 2.63
C GLY A 108 -6.96 -21.66 4.11
N LEU A 109 -7.49 -20.49 4.47
CA LEU A 109 -7.95 -20.25 5.85
C LEU A 109 -9.05 -21.23 6.28
N GLY A 110 -9.91 -21.68 5.35
CA GLY A 110 -10.95 -22.69 5.62
C GLY A 110 -10.60 -24.09 5.12
N LEU A 111 -9.79 -24.20 4.06
CA LEU A 111 -9.45 -25.48 3.43
C LEU A 111 -8.21 -26.16 4.02
N GLY A 112 -7.42 -25.46 4.83
CA GLY A 112 -6.26 -26.00 5.52
C GLY A 112 -4.91 -25.56 4.96
N ARG A 113 -3.85 -26.06 5.61
CA ARG A 113 -2.47 -25.60 5.45
C ARG A 113 -1.89 -25.82 4.05
N ASP A 114 -2.25 -26.90 3.37
CA ASP A 114 -1.74 -27.19 2.03
C ASP A 114 -2.19 -26.13 1.00
N TRP A 115 -3.42 -25.64 1.13
CA TRP A 115 -3.94 -24.55 0.32
C TRP A 115 -3.29 -23.20 0.65
N LEU A 116 -2.98 -22.95 1.93
CA LEU A 116 -2.17 -21.78 2.34
C LEU A 116 -0.78 -21.81 1.70
N LEU A 117 -0.11 -22.97 1.72
CA LEU A 117 1.21 -23.15 1.11
C LEU A 117 1.16 -22.98 -0.42
N ALA A 118 0.17 -23.59 -1.08
CA ALA A 118 -0.03 -23.41 -2.52
C ALA A 118 -0.28 -21.94 -2.88
N GLY A 119 -1.14 -21.25 -2.13
CA GLY A 119 -1.38 -19.82 -2.27
C GLY A 119 -0.14 -18.98 -2.05
N GLN A 120 0.64 -19.27 -0.99
CA GLN A 120 1.90 -18.60 -0.66
C GLN A 120 2.92 -18.73 -1.80
N LEU A 121 3.10 -19.94 -2.34
CA LEU A 121 4.05 -20.21 -3.43
C LEU A 121 3.63 -19.50 -4.72
N LEU A 122 2.35 -19.57 -5.08
CA LEU A 122 1.82 -18.92 -6.28
C LEU A 122 1.92 -17.38 -6.18
N TYR A 123 1.58 -16.83 -5.02
CA TYR A 123 1.72 -15.41 -4.73
C TYR A 123 3.19 -14.97 -4.80
N SER A 124 4.10 -15.75 -4.21
CA SER A 124 5.54 -15.49 -4.23
C SER A 124 6.11 -15.53 -5.65
N ALA A 125 5.64 -16.44 -6.51
CA ALA A 125 6.01 -16.45 -7.92
C ALA A 125 5.56 -15.18 -8.66
N GLY A 126 4.34 -14.70 -8.40
CA GLY A 126 3.85 -13.42 -8.91
C GLY A 126 4.72 -12.23 -8.44
N PHE A 127 5.04 -12.19 -7.15
CA PHE A 127 5.85 -11.14 -6.55
C PHE A 127 7.32 -11.16 -7.05
N ALA A 128 7.90 -12.35 -7.23
CA ALA A 128 9.19 -12.51 -7.88
C ALA A 128 9.13 -12.01 -9.34
N GLY A 129 8.06 -12.32 -10.06
CA GLY A 129 7.81 -11.81 -11.41
C GLY A 129 7.77 -10.28 -11.47
N LEU A 130 7.08 -9.63 -10.52
CA LEU A 130 7.10 -8.17 -10.36
C LEU A 130 8.53 -7.63 -10.16
N THR A 131 9.24 -8.20 -9.19
CA THR A 131 10.59 -7.78 -8.78
C THR A 131 11.58 -7.92 -9.93
N LEU A 132 11.62 -9.09 -10.57
CA LEU A 132 12.52 -9.38 -11.69
C LEU A 132 12.19 -8.54 -12.92
N THR A 133 10.91 -8.37 -13.25
CA THR A 133 10.50 -7.54 -14.39
C THR A 133 10.94 -6.10 -14.17
N PHE A 134 10.73 -5.54 -12.98
CA PHE A 134 11.16 -4.17 -12.70
C PHE A 134 12.68 -4.01 -12.69
N GLY A 135 13.41 -4.98 -12.13
CA GLY A 135 14.88 -4.99 -12.19
C GLY A 135 15.42 -5.04 -13.63
N GLN A 136 14.77 -5.78 -14.53
CA GLN A 136 15.11 -5.79 -15.95
C GLN A 136 14.89 -4.43 -16.62
N LEU A 137 13.82 -3.71 -16.28
CA LEU A 137 13.59 -2.35 -16.78
C LEU A 137 14.72 -1.40 -16.35
N ILE A 138 15.15 -1.48 -15.08
CA ILE A 138 16.22 -0.63 -14.55
C ILE A 138 17.55 -0.92 -15.26
N ARG A 139 17.86 -2.20 -15.51
CA ARG A 139 19.07 -2.62 -16.23
C ARG A 139 19.10 -2.13 -17.68
N ARG A 140 17.95 -2.04 -18.35
CA ARG A 140 17.84 -1.54 -19.74
C ARG A 140 17.92 -0.02 -19.84
N SER A 141 17.66 0.68 -18.74
CA SER A 141 17.61 2.15 -18.72
C SER A 141 18.99 2.77 -18.88
N GLN A 142 19.06 3.77 -19.77
CA GLN A 142 20.23 4.64 -19.96
C GLN A 142 20.09 5.98 -19.22
N GLN A 143 19.07 6.13 -18.38
CA GLN A 143 18.88 7.35 -17.59
C GLN A 143 20.00 7.49 -16.55
N ALA A 144 20.55 8.69 -16.42
CA ALA A 144 21.61 8.97 -15.45
C ALA A 144 21.14 8.79 -14.00
N ASN A 145 19.96 9.34 -13.66
CA ASN A 145 19.38 9.20 -12.33
C ASN A 145 18.34 8.08 -12.28
N ARG A 146 18.72 6.95 -11.65
CA ARG A 146 17.85 5.78 -11.41
C ARG A 146 17.61 5.52 -9.92
N LEU A 147 17.95 6.48 -9.04
CA LEU A 147 17.94 6.30 -7.59
C LEU A 147 16.58 5.80 -7.08
N HIS A 148 15.48 6.50 -7.40
CA HIS A 148 14.15 6.09 -6.96
C HIS A 148 13.74 4.70 -7.47
N ALA A 149 14.15 4.33 -8.68
CA ALA A 149 13.83 3.01 -9.22
C ALA A 149 14.59 1.90 -8.47
N TRP A 150 15.87 2.12 -8.17
CA TRP A 150 16.66 1.21 -7.34
C TRP A 150 16.12 1.08 -5.92
N MET A 151 15.67 2.17 -5.30
CA MET A 151 15.11 2.13 -3.96
C MET A 151 13.76 1.41 -3.91
N VAL A 152 12.90 1.58 -4.93
CA VAL A 152 11.68 0.76 -5.08
C VAL A 152 12.03 -0.73 -5.27
N LEU A 153 13.04 -1.04 -6.10
CA LEU A 153 13.47 -2.42 -6.30
C LEU A 153 14.02 -3.03 -5.00
N CYS A 154 14.82 -2.28 -4.24
CA CYS A 154 15.31 -2.72 -2.92
C CYS A 154 14.14 -3.08 -1.99
N GLY A 155 13.11 -2.23 -1.94
CA GLY A 155 11.88 -2.53 -1.20
C GLY A 155 11.19 -3.80 -1.69
N PHE A 156 11.10 -4.04 -3.00
CA PHE A 156 10.58 -5.31 -3.52
C PHE A 156 11.45 -6.51 -3.14
N VAL A 157 12.78 -6.41 -3.20
CA VAL A 157 13.67 -7.51 -2.78
C VAL A 157 13.45 -7.86 -1.30
N LEU A 158 13.35 -6.85 -0.42
CA LEU A 158 13.05 -7.07 1.00
C LEU A 158 11.63 -7.60 1.22
N GLY A 159 10.67 -7.17 0.40
CA GLY A 159 9.31 -7.69 0.41
C GLY A 159 9.25 -9.17 0.02
N PHE A 160 10.07 -9.59 -0.95
CA PHE A 160 10.20 -11.00 -1.31
C PHE A 160 10.91 -11.81 -0.22
N ALA A 161 11.94 -11.26 0.43
CA ALA A 161 12.55 -11.89 1.60
C ALA A 161 11.52 -12.08 2.74
N GLY A 162 10.61 -11.12 2.96
CA GLY A 162 9.49 -11.26 3.87
C GLY A 162 8.53 -12.40 3.49
N LEU A 163 8.26 -12.60 2.19
CA LEU A 163 7.46 -13.74 1.72
C LEU A 163 8.13 -15.09 1.99
N LEU A 164 9.47 -15.17 1.90
CA LEU A 164 10.23 -16.36 2.28
C LEU A 164 10.17 -16.62 3.79
N ALA A 165 10.23 -15.57 4.62
CA ALA A 165 10.03 -15.69 6.06
C ALA A 165 8.60 -16.16 6.40
N GLY A 166 7.60 -15.66 5.66
CA GLY A 166 6.21 -16.11 5.78
C GLY A 166 6.01 -17.57 5.36
N LEU A 167 6.71 -18.00 4.30
CA LEU A 167 6.75 -19.41 3.89
C LEU A 167 7.41 -20.28 4.97
N TYR A 168 8.53 -19.84 5.54
CA TYR A 168 9.17 -20.53 6.66
C TYR A 168 8.21 -20.69 7.84
N TRP A 169 7.47 -19.63 8.22
CA TRP A 169 6.43 -19.71 9.23
C TRP A 169 5.37 -20.75 8.87
N LEU A 170 4.82 -20.70 7.65
CA LEU A 170 3.80 -21.65 7.21
C LEU A 170 4.32 -23.08 7.10
N CYS A 171 5.62 -23.34 6.91
CA CYS A 171 6.19 -24.69 6.85
C CYS A 171 6.63 -25.23 8.22
N SER A 172 7.14 -24.38 9.11
CA SER A 172 7.68 -24.79 10.41
C SER A 172 6.70 -24.62 11.57
N GLY A 173 5.70 -23.75 11.44
CA GLY A 173 4.87 -23.28 12.56
C GLY A 173 5.58 -22.29 13.48
N ASN A 174 6.84 -21.92 13.21
CA ASN A 174 7.62 -21.04 14.06
C ASN A 174 7.19 -19.57 13.90
N ALA A 175 6.68 -18.97 14.98
CA ALA A 175 6.19 -17.60 14.99
C ALA A 175 7.26 -16.53 14.65
N SER A 176 8.56 -16.83 14.85
CA SER A 176 9.65 -15.92 14.46
C SER A 176 9.65 -15.64 12.95
N GLY A 177 9.27 -16.61 12.12
CA GLY A 177 9.11 -16.40 10.68
C GLY A 177 8.03 -15.39 10.34
N TRP A 178 6.93 -15.38 11.11
CA TRP A 178 5.85 -14.42 10.91
C TRP A 178 6.25 -13.02 11.38
N LEU A 179 6.94 -12.91 12.52
CA LEU A 179 7.47 -11.62 13.01
C LEU A 179 8.44 -11.01 12.01
N LEU A 180 9.39 -11.80 11.52
CA LEU A 180 10.34 -11.36 10.50
C LEU A 180 9.63 -10.98 9.19
N MET A 181 8.64 -11.76 8.75
CA MET A 181 7.81 -11.41 7.60
C MET A 181 7.11 -10.07 7.77
N ARG A 182 6.46 -9.85 8.93
CA ARG A 182 5.75 -8.60 9.25
C ARG A 182 6.70 -7.41 9.17
N ASP A 183 7.87 -7.49 9.79
CA ASP A 183 8.80 -6.37 9.87
C ASP A 183 9.50 -6.10 8.53
N LEU A 184 9.86 -7.13 7.77
CA LEU A 184 10.35 -6.97 6.40
C LEU A 184 9.27 -6.37 5.48
N ALA A 185 8.03 -6.82 5.60
CA ALA A 185 6.92 -6.32 4.80
C ALA A 185 6.61 -4.84 5.11
N LEU A 186 6.60 -4.43 6.38
CA LEU A 186 6.33 -3.04 6.77
C LEU A 186 7.52 -2.12 6.49
N TRP A 187 8.67 -2.44 7.09
CA TRP A 187 9.78 -1.51 7.27
C TRP A 187 10.88 -1.69 6.24
N GLY A 188 11.00 -2.90 5.66
CA GLY A 188 11.88 -3.20 4.53
C GLY A 188 11.22 -2.92 3.18
N PHE A 189 9.90 -3.15 3.07
CA PHE A 189 9.18 -3.11 1.79
C PHE A 189 8.21 -1.94 1.68
N LEU A 190 7.04 -2.01 2.33
CA LEU A 190 5.93 -1.09 2.06
C LEU A 190 6.33 0.35 2.36
N LEU A 191 6.76 0.66 3.58
CA LEU A 191 7.11 2.02 3.95
C LEU A 191 8.23 2.59 3.08
N PRO A 192 9.36 1.88 2.82
CA PRO A 192 10.38 2.33 1.88
C PRO A 192 9.87 2.62 0.46
N VAL A 193 9.00 1.76 -0.09
CA VAL A 193 8.42 1.98 -1.43
C VAL A 193 7.52 3.20 -1.42
N PHE A 194 6.63 3.33 -0.45
CA PHE A 194 5.76 4.50 -0.32
C PHE A 194 6.56 5.80 -0.15
N LEU A 195 7.58 5.81 0.73
CA LEU A 195 8.45 6.98 0.94
C LEU A 195 9.21 7.36 -0.32
N THR A 196 9.75 6.38 -1.04
CA THR A 196 10.46 6.61 -2.30
C THR A 196 9.55 7.23 -3.35
N VAL A 197 8.33 6.69 -3.49
CA VAL A 197 7.33 7.23 -4.42
C VAL A 197 6.88 8.63 -3.97
N CYS A 198 6.66 8.86 -2.67
CA CYS A 198 6.27 10.16 -2.15
C CYS A 198 7.35 11.22 -2.40
N HIS A 199 8.60 10.90 -2.08
CA HIS A 199 9.76 11.76 -2.31
C HIS A 199 9.89 12.22 -3.76
N ARG A 200 9.52 11.34 -4.71
CA ARG A 200 9.55 11.67 -6.14
C ARG A 200 8.29 12.41 -6.59
N MET A 201 7.12 11.92 -6.21
CA MET A 201 5.84 12.27 -6.83
C MET A 201 5.13 13.44 -6.15
N LEU A 202 5.19 13.57 -4.82
CA LEU A 202 4.53 14.70 -4.14
C LEU A 202 5.13 16.04 -4.59
N PRO A 203 6.47 16.24 -4.54
CA PRO A 203 7.09 17.47 -5.04
C PRO A 203 6.82 17.71 -6.52
N PHE A 204 6.86 16.65 -7.35
CA PHE A 204 6.58 16.74 -8.78
C PHE A 204 5.12 17.17 -9.06
N PHE A 205 4.15 16.57 -8.38
CA PHE A 205 2.74 16.93 -8.54
C PHE A 205 2.44 18.32 -7.98
N THR A 206 3.11 18.71 -6.89
CA THR A 206 2.98 20.05 -6.31
C THR A 206 3.41 21.12 -7.31
N VAL A 207 4.66 21.09 -7.80
CA VAL A 207 5.14 22.12 -8.73
C VAL A 207 4.38 22.11 -10.06
N SER A 208 3.89 20.94 -10.50
CA SER A 208 3.09 20.83 -11.73
C SER A 208 1.71 21.49 -11.62
N ALA A 209 1.11 21.48 -10.42
CA ALA A 209 -0.23 22.04 -10.19
C ALA A 209 -0.20 23.45 -9.56
N MET A 210 0.88 23.78 -8.85
CA MET A 210 1.11 25.01 -8.10
C MET A 210 2.58 25.45 -8.26
N PRO A 211 2.93 26.08 -9.40
CA PRO A 211 4.31 26.46 -9.73
C PRO A 211 4.98 27.39 -8.70
N GLU A 212 4.18 28.11 -7.90
CA GLU A 212 4.64 28.97 -6.82
C GLU A 212 5.20 28.22 -5.60
N ILE A 213 4.98 26.90 -5.53
CA ILE A 213 5.58 26.02 -4.52
C ILE A 213 6.72 25.23 -5.18
N PRO A 214 7.99 25.59 -4.89
CA PRO A 214 9.12 24.94 -5.55
C PRO A 214 9.24 23.46 -5.15
N ALA A 215 9.65 22.62 -6.10
CA ALA A 215 9.90 21.21 -5.83
C ALA A 215 11.14 21.01 -4.94
N TRP A 216 10.92 20.77 -3.65
CA TRP A 216 11.99 20.47 -2.70
C TRP A 216 12.10 18.96 -2.44
N LYS A 217 13.17 18.33 -2.93
CA LYS A 217 13.44 16.89 -2.81
C LYS A 217 14.94 16.53 -2.95
N PRO A 218 15.80 17.03 -2.05
CA PRO A 218 17.22 16.71 -2.10
C PRO A 218 17.45 15.21 -1.84
N ASP A 219 18.44 14.58 -2.47
CA ASP A 219 18.62 13.12 -2.39
C ASP A 219 18.96 12.63 -0.97
N TRP A 220 19.60 13.47 -0.13
CA TRP A 220 19.82 13.14 1.28
C TRP A 220 18.52 12.87 2.03
N LEU A 221 17.42 13.54 1.64
CA LEU A 221 16.12 13.35 2.28
C LEU A 221 15.61 11.94 2.02
N LEU A 222 15.75 11.44 0.78
CA LEU A 222 15.38 10.06 0.48
C LEU A 222 16.16 9.08 1.35
N TRP A 223 17.48 9.24 1.43
CA TRP A 223 18.31 8.37 2.25
C TRP A 223 17.92 8.44 3.73
N ALA A 224 17.65 9.62 4.27
CA ALA A 224 17.23 9.79 5.65
C ALA A 224 15.84 9.15 5.92
N LEU A 225 14.89 9.29 4.99
CA LEU A 225 13.57 8.66 5.07
C LEU A 225 13.69 7.12 5.07
N LEU A 226 14.53 6.56 4.19
CA LEU A 226 14.77 5.12 4.11
C LEU A 226 15.52 4.59 5.34
N ALA A 227 16.55 5.31 5.79
CA ALA A 227 17.30 4.98 7.00
C ALA A 227 16.40 4.96 8.24
N GLY A 228 15.47 5.92 8.39
CA GLY A 228 14.50 5.90 9.48
C GLY A 228 13.62 4.65 9.48
N SER A 229 13.08 4.27 8.32
CA SER A 229 12.29 3.04 8.17
C SER A 229 13.10 1.79 8.47
N TRP A 230 14.30 1.66 7.90
CA TRP A 230 15.14 0.49 8.09
C TRP A 230 15.68 0.38 9.51
N LEU A 231 16.06 1.49 10.14
CA LEU A 231 16.53 1.48 11.52
C LEU A 231 15.42 1.07 12.50
N HIS A 232 14.19 1.61 12.32
CA HIS A 232 13.03 1.12 13.08
C HIS A 232 12.86 -0.39 12.93
N GLY A 233 12.84 -0.89 11.68
CA GLY A 233 12.66 -2.31 11.40
C GLY A 233 13.77 -3.19 11.99
N LEU A 234 15.04 -2.78 11.88
CA LEU A 234 16.18 -3.51 12.43
C LEU A 234 16.12 -3.59 13.96
N LEU A 235 15.80 -2.48 14.64
CA LEU A 235 15.64 -2.46 16.09
C LEU A 235 14.46 -3.34 16.53
N SER A 236 13.34 -3.29 15.79
CA SER A 236 12.17 -4.14 16.05
C SER A 236 12.50 -5.63 15.92
N ILE A 237 13.21 -6.02 14.86
CA ILE A 237 13.67 -7.41 14.64
C ILE A 237 14.64 -7.86 15.74
N ALA A 238 15.54 -6.97 16.17
CA ALA A 238 16.47 -7.23 17.26
C ALA A 238 15.81 -7.30 18.65
N GLY A 239 14.52 -6.94 18.77
CA GLY A 239 13.83 -6.82 20.05
C GLY A 239 14.34 -5.66 20.91
N TRP A 240 14.97 -4.66 20.29
CA TRP A 240 15.48 -3.47 20.97
C TRP A 240 14.45 -2.34 20.94
N THR A 241 14.62 -1.37 21.84
CA THR A 241 13.78 -0.16 21.81
C THR A 241 13.96 0.57 20.48
N THR A 242 12.85 0.89 19.83
CA THR A 242 12.82 1.63 18.56
C THR A 242 12.88 3.15 18.77
N LEU A 243 12.80 3.63 20.02
CA LEU A 243 12.73 5.05 20.38
C LEU A 243 13.84 5.89 19.74
N LEU A 244 15.07 5.36 19.71
CA LEU A 244 16.23 6.04 19.13
C LEU A 244 16.12 6.23 17.62
N ALA A 245 15.31 5.42 16.93
CA ALA A 245 14.97 5.60 15.53
C ALA A 245 13.73 6.49 15.36
N ASP A 246 12.70 6.24 16.17
CA ASP A 246 11.37 6.78 15.96
C ASP A 246 11.27 8.27 16.23
N LEU A 247 11.94 8.77 17.28
CA LEU A 247 11.89 10.19 17.61
C LEU A 247 12.60 11.05 16.54
N PRO A 248 13.86 10.75 16.12
CA PRO A 248 14.47 11.45 15.01
C PRO A 248 13.68 11.33 13.71
N PHE A 249 13.09 10.16 13.45
CA PHE A 249 12.32 9.94 12.22
C PHE A 249 11.01 10.76 12.23
N CYS A 250 10.32 10.85 13.37
CA CYS A 250 9.17 11.73 13.58
C CYS A 250 9.50 13.20 13.29
N LEU A 251 10.66 13.68 13.77
CA LEU A 251 11.12 15.05 13.51
C LEU A 251 11.42 15.27 12.02
N LEU A 252 12.11 14.32 11.37
CA LEU A 252 12.39 14.37 9.94
C LEU A 252 11.10 14.40 9.09
N LEU A 253 10.12 13.57 9.44
CA LEU A 253 8.82 13.51 8.75
C LEU A 253 8.06 14.82 8.93
N THR A 254 8.04 15.37 10.16
CA THR A 254 7.45 16.69 10.44
C THR A 254 8.12 17.79 9.61
N TYR A 255 9.45 17.80 9.59
CA TYR A 255 10.22 18.73 8.77
C TYR A 255 9.90 18.56 7.28
N THR A 256 9.73 17.33 6.80
CA THR A 256 9.35 17.05 5.41
C THR A 256 7.97 17.61 5.08
N CYS A 257 6.98 17.42 5.95
CA CYS A 257 5.65 18.04 5.81
C CYS A 257 5.73 19.56 5.70
N GLN A 258 6.56 20.19 6.54
CA GLN A 258 6.84 21.63 6.50
C GLN A 258 7.44 22.07 5.16
N ARG A 259 8.50 21.40 4.71
CA ARG A 259 9.18 21.76 3.46
C ARG A 259 8.33 21.53 2.22
N TRP A 260 7.44 20.54 2.25
CA TRP A 260 6.52 20.24 1.15
C TRP A 260 5.26 21.11 1.12
N GLN A 261 5.04 21.93 2.17
CA GLN A 261 4.01 22.97 2.20
C GLN A 261 2.59 22.46 1.91
N GLY A 262 2.27 21.25 2.36
CA GLY A 262 1.00 20.57 2.07
C GLY A 262 -0.25 21.38 2.43
N TRP A 263 -0.18 22.21 3.48
CA TRP A 263 -1.30 23.08 3.92
C TRP A 263 -1.72 24.12 2.87
N ARG A 264 -0.84 24.49 1.93
CA ARG A 264 -1.16 25.45 0.86
C ARG A 264 -1.96 24.81 -0.27
N THR A 265 -2.05 23.48 -0.32
CA THR A 265 -2.61 22.73 -1.45
C THR A 265 -4.13 22.55 -1.39
N GLY A 266 -4.82 23.15 -0.42
CA GLY A 266 -6.26 22.96 -0.19
C GLY A 266 -7.17 23.30 -1.38
N LYS A 267 -6.72 24.20 -2.28
CA LYS A 267 -7.42 24.53 -3.53
C LYS A 267 -7.37 23.41 -4.57
N VAL A 268 -6.30 22.60 -4.57
CA VAL A 268 -6.11 21.46 -5.48
C VAL A 268 -6.35 20.16 -4.71
N LYS A 269 -7.63 19.76 -4.62
CA LYS A 269 -8.06 18.65 -3.74
C LYS A 269 -7.28 17.35 -3.92
N LEU A 270 -7.01 16.91 -5.16
CA LEU A 270 -6.22 15.69 -5.39
C LEU A 270 -4.79 15.78 -4.83
N LEU A 271 -4.19 16.98 -4.86
CA LEU A 271 -2.89 17.23 -4.26
C LEU A 271 -2.98 17.27 -2.74
N CYS A 272 -4.00 17.94 -2.21
CA CYS A 272 -4.30 17.99 -0.77
C CYS A 272 -4.47 16.59 -0.19
N MET A 273 -5.17 15.69 -0.88
CA MET A 273 -5.31 14.28 -0.47
C MET A 273 -3.93 13.62 -0.27
N LEU A 274 -2.99 13.79 -1.19
CA LEU A 274 -1.65 13.20 -1.06
C LEU A 274 -0.88 13.74 0.17
N HIS A 275 -0.94 15.04 0.40
CA HIS A 275 -0.26 15.65 1.56
C HIS A 275 -0.92 15.29 2.89
N LEU A 276 -2.26 15.21 2.93
CA LEU A 276 -3.00 14.74 4.11
C LEU A 276 -2.69 13.27 4.41
N SER A 277 -2.56 12.43 3.39
CA SER A 277 -2.11 11.04 3.58
C SER A 277 -0.72 11.03 4.22
N PHE A 278 0.25 11.75 3.67
CA PHE A 278 1.63 11.79 4.19
C PHE A 278 1.73 12.33 5.62
N ALA A 279 0.86 13.26 6.02
CA ALA A 279 0.83 13.83 7.36
C ALA A 279 0.51 12.81 8.48
N TRP A 280 0.03 11.61 8.14
CA TRP A 280 -0.08 10.51 9.11
C TRP A 280 1.26 9.97 9.58
N LEU A 281 2.32 10.07 8.78
CA LEU A 281 3.63 9.51 9.15
C LEU A 281 4.25 10.20 10.39
N PRO A 282 4.32 11.54 10.49
CA PRO A 282 4.69 12.20 11.74
C PRO A 282 3.86 11.75 12.94
N LEU A 283 2.53 11.63 12.77
CA LEU A 283 1.64 11.18 13.85
C LEU A 283 1.93 9.73 14.26
N ALA A 284 2.15 8.84 13.31
CA ALA A 284 2.47 7.45 13.58
C ALA A 284 3.79 7.28 14.35
N PHE A 285 4.85 7.98 13.93
CA PHE A 285 6.15 7.91 14.59
C PHE A 285 6.19 8.69 15.90
N LEU A 286 5.32 9.69 16.08
CA LEU A 286 5.04 10.27 17.40
C LEU A 286 4.43 9.21 18.32
N LEU A 287 3.42 8.47 17.87
CA LEU A 287 2.81 7.40 18.67
C LEU A 287 3.83 6.30 19.00
N TYR A 288 4.70 5.90 18.08
CA TYR A 288 5.80 4.96 18.38
C TYR A 288 6.76 5.53 19.43
N SER A 289 7.16 6.78 19.31
CA SER A 289 8.03 7.45 20.28
C SER A 289 7.38 7.52 21.67
N LEU A 290 6.09 7.85 21.73
CA LEU A 290 5.34 7.90 22.99
C LEU A 290 5.21 6.51 23.63
N ALA A 291 5.00 5.46 22.83
CA ALA A 291 4.99 4.07 23.33
C ALA A 291 6.33 3.64 23.94
N GLY A 292 7.45 4.20 23.47
CA GLY A 292 8.78 3.97 24.04
C GLY A 292 9.13 4.85 25.26
N LEU A 293 8.43 5.98 25.45
CA LEU A 293 8.71 6.95 26.52
C LEU A 293 7.78 6.81 27.72
N LEU A 294 6.51 6.49 27.48
CA LEU A 294 5.47 6.51 28.50
C LEU A 294 5.12 5.08 28.94
N PRO A 295 4.80 4.86 30.23
CA PRO A 295 4.38 3.56 30.73
C PRO A 295 2.90 3.24 30.39
N VAL A 296 2.44 3.66 29.20
CA VAL A 296 1.07 3.43 28.72
C VAL A 296 1.11 2.57 27.46
N SER A 297 0.25 1.55 27.40
CA SER A 297 0.12 0.73 26.19
C SER A 297 -0.67 1.49 25.14
N LEU A 298 -0.04 1.76 24.00
CA LEU A 298 -0.71 2.27 22.80
C LEU A 298 -1.09 1.13 21.83
N GLY A 299 -0.95 -0.13 22.26
CA GLY A 299 -1.27 -1.30 21.46
C GLY A 299 -0.63 -1.25 20.07
N LEU A 300 -1.46 -1.46 19.03
CA LEU A 300 -1.06 -1.34 17.63
C LEU A 300 -1.43 0.01 17.00
N ALA A 301 -1.77 1.03 17.80
CA ALA A 301 -2.17 2.34 17.31
C ALA A 301 -1.10 2.98 16.39
N PRO A 302 0.21 2.97 16.73
CA PRO A 302 1.24 3.50 15.84
C PRO A 302 1.29 2.74 14.50
N LEU A 303 1.14 1.41 14.54
CA LEU A 303 1.13 0.56 13.35
C LEU A 303 -0.07 0.88 12.44
N HIS A 304 -1.28 1.01 12.99
CA HIS A 304 -2.46 1.34 12.20
C HIS A 304 -2.48 2.79 11.71
N ALA A 305 -1.78 3.71 12.39
CA ALA A 305 -1.53 5.05 11.86
C ALA A 305 -0.68 4.99 10.58
N VAL A 306 0.31 4.08 10.49
CA VAL A 306 1.04 3.83 9.24
C VAL A 306 0.17 3.10 8.21
N THR A 307 -0.46 1.99 8.58
CA THR A 307 -1.11 1.11 7.59
C THR A 307 -2.47 1.62 7.13
N THR A 308 -3.33 2.03 8.05
CA THR A 308 -4.67 2.56 7.73
C THR A 308 -4.62 4.07 7.50
N GLY A 309 -3.93 4.80 8.38
CA GLY A 309 -3.78 6.26 8.28
C GLY A 309 -3.03 6.65 7.02
N PHE A 310 -1.78 6.20 6.85
CA PHE A 310 -0.96 6.54 5.69
C PHE A 310 -1.21 5.66 4.46
N PHE A 311 -0.99 4.34 4.52
CA PHE A 311 -1.00 3.53 3.28
C PHE A 311 -2.36 3.48 2.58
N ILE A 312 -3.46 3.20 3.31
CA ILE A 312 -4.80 3.12 2.69
C ILE A 312 -5.22 4.48 2.11
N SER A 313 -5.09 5.57 2.88
CA SER A 313 -5.44 6.90 2.38
C SER A 313 -4.56 7.31 1.18
N MET A 314 -3.26 7.01 1.23
CA MET A 314 -2.32 7.31 0.15
C MET A 314 -2.68 6.53 -1.12
N VAL A 315 -3.02 5.23 -1.01
CA VAL A 315 -3.48 4.45 -2.17
C VAL A 315 -4.73 5.07 -2.77
N ILE A 316 -5.73 5.41 -1.96
CA ILE A 316 -6.96 6.02 -2.48
C ILE A 316 -6.65 7.34 -3.19
N ALA A 317 -5.84 8.22 -2.60
CA ALA A 317 -5.43 9.48 -3.20
C ALA A 317 -4.67 9.28 -4.52
N PHE A 318 -3.66 8.43 -4.49
CA PHE A 318 -2.73 8.23 -5.60
C PHE A 318 -3.40 7.49 -6.76
N VAL A 319 -4.08 6.38 -6.48
CA VAL A 319 -4.78 5.58 -7.49
C VAL A 319 -5.94 6.38 -8.09
N SER A 320 -6.65 7.21 -7.32
CA SER A 320 -7.67 8.10 -7.88
C SER A 320 -7.08 9.07 -8.90
N ARG A 321 -5.97 9.72 -8.57
CA ARG A 321 -5.26 10.66 -9.46
C ARG A 321 -4.78 9.95 -10.73
N VAL A 322 -4.13 8.79 -10.59
CA VAL A 322 -3.63 8.00 -11.72
C VAL A 322 -4.78 7.55 -12.62
N SER A 323 -5.88 7.08 -12.04
CA SER A 323 -7.02 6.57 -12.80
C SER A 323 -7.72 7.68 -13.57
N LEU A 324 -7.89 8.87 -12.99
CA LEU A 324 -8.44 10.04 -13.71
C LEU A 324 -7.55 10.44 -14.88
N GLY A 325 -6.24 10.63 -14.65
CA GLY A 325 -5.31 11.04 -15.70
C GLY A 325 -5.16 10.00 -16.83
N HIS A 326 -5.16 8.71 -16.48
CA HIS A 326 -5.10 7.63 -17.46
C HIS A 326 -6.44 7.31 -18.13
N ALA A 327 -7.56 7.79 -17.60
CA ALA A 327 -8.86 7.76 -18.26
C ALA A 327 -9.10 8.98 -19.18
N GLY A 328 -8.21 9.99 -19.18
CA GLY A 328 -8.41 11.23 -19.93
C GLY A 328 -9.43 12.18 -19.26
N GLN A 329 -9.67 12.00 -17.96
CA GLN A 329 -10.58 12.82 -17.16
C GLN A 329 -9.83 14.02 -16.56
N PRO A 330 -10.53 15.14 -16.26
CA PRO A 330 -9.94 16.25 -15.54
C PRO A 330 -9.31 15.81 -14.20
N LEU A 331 -8.11 16.30 -13.89
CA LEU A 331 -7.41 16.01 -12.63
C LEU A 331 -7.98 16.84 -11.47
N GLN A 332 -9.27 16.66 -11.19
CA GLN A 332 -9.99 17.31 -10.11
C GLN A 332 -10.72 16.28 -9.26
N ALA A 333 -10.70 16.44 -7.93
CA ALA A 333 -11.47 15.58 -7.05
C ALA A 333 -12.91 16.11 -6.96
N PRO A 334 -13.91 15.39 -7.50
CA PRO A 334 -15.31 15.79 -7.32
C PRO A 334 -15.70 15.75 -5.84
N ALA A 335 -16.77 16.46 -5.48
CA ALA A 335 -17.18 16.62 -4.08
C ALA A 335 -17.41 15.29 -3.35
N TRP A 336 -17.95 14.28 -4.04
CA TRP A 336 -18.14 12.95 -3.47
C TRP A 336 -16.82 12.26 -3.10
N LEU A 337 -15.80 12.37 -3.96
CA LEU A 337 -14.49 11.74 -3.74
C LEU A 337 -13.78 12.40 -2.57
N TRP A 338 -13.87 13.73 -2.48
CA TRP A 338 -13.34 14.47 -1.34
C TRP A 338 -14.01 14.08 -0.01
N ARG A 339 -15.35 13.99 0.04
CA ARG A 339 -16.06 13.54 1.25
C ARG A 339 -15.72 12.10 1.62
N LEU A 340 -15.66 11.19 0.65
CA LEU A 340 -15.24 9.80 0.87
C LEU A 340 -13.83 9.76 1.46
N TYR A 341 -12.92 10.55 0.90
CA TYR A 341 -11.54 10.63 1.38
C TYR A 341 -11.45 11.16 2.82
N LEU A 342 -12.21 12.19 3.18
CA LEU A 342 -12.29 12.65 4.58
C LEU A 342 -12.87 11.58 5.51
N ALA A 343 -13.88 10.82 5.04
CA ALA A 343 -14.42 9.70 5.81
C ALA A 343 -13.40 8.57 6.01
N VAL A 344 -12.48 8.35 5.07
CA VAL A 344 -11.35 7.41 5.24
C VAL A 344 -10.43 7.86 6.38
N HIS A 345 -10.16 9.17 6.51
CA HIS A 345 -9.43 9.69 7.66
C HIS A 345 -10.19 9.48 8.98
N GLY A 346 -11.51 9.69 8.99
CA GLY A 346 -12.36 9.40 10.15
C GLY A 346 -12.32 7.92 10.55
N MET A 347 -12.37 7.02 9.58
CA MET A 347 -12.22 5.58 9.79
C MET A 347 -10.83 5.21 10.34
N ALA A 348 -9.77 5.81 9.79
CA ALA A 348 -8.41 5.59 10.29
C ALA A 348 -8.24 6.10 11.73
N LEU A 349 -8.80 7.26 12.07
CA LEU A 349 -8.82 7.79 13.43
C LEU A 349 -9.58 6.85 14.38
N LEU A 350 -10.75 6.35 13.97
CA LEU A 350 -11.50 5.36 14.74
C LEU A 350 -10.64 4.12 15.00
N ARG A 351 -9.99 3.58 13.97
CA ARG A 351 -9.12 2.41 14.08
C ARG A 351 -7.97 2.65 15.06
N VAL A 352 -7.25 3.77 14.93
CA VAL A 352 -6.10 4.12 15.77
C VAL A 352 -6.54 4.37 17.22
N ALA A 353 -7.63 5.12 17.43
CA ALA A 353 -8.15 5.40 18.76
C ALA A 353 -8.59 4.12 19.47
N THR A 354 -9.18 3.17 18.74
CA THR A 354 -9.64 1.89 19.32
C THR A 354 -8.49 1.08 19.91
N ASP A 355 -7.28 1.13 19.33
CA ASP A 355 -6.11 0.42 19.86
C ASP A 355 -5.62 0.99 21.20
N CYS A 356 -6.00 2.23 21.54
CA CYS A 356 -5.68 2.86 22.82
C CYS A 356 -6.75 2.59 23.89
N LEU A 357 -7.87 1.95 23.55
CA LEU A 357 -8.98 1.69 24.47
C LEU A 357 -8.81 0.35 25.21
N PRO A 358 -9.34 0.22 26.44
CA PRO A 358 -9.42 -1.07 27.13
C PRO A 358 -10.22 -2.11 26.34
N ALA A 359 -9.84 -3.39 26.49
CA ALA A 359 -10.35 -4.50 25.68
C ALA A 359 -11.88 -4.63 25.62
N GLY A 360 -12.59 -4.27 26.70
CA GLY A 360 -14.06 -4.40 26.78
C GLY A 360 -14.83 -3.52 25.79
N TRP A 361 -14.28 -2.37 25.38
CA TRP A 361 -14.90 -1.48 24.39
C TRP A 361 -14.40 -1.72 22.96
N ALA A 362 -13.27 -2.43 22.83
CA ALA A 362 -12.51 -2.48 21.59
C ALA A 362 -13.13 -3.42 20.53
N ALA A 363 -13.78 -4.53 20.94
CA ALA A 363 -14.25 -5.55 20.01
C ALA A 363 -15.27 -5.02 18.97
N SER A 364 -16.33 -4.35 19.42
CA SER A 364 -17.36 -3.77 18.55
C SER A 364 -16.79 -2.64 17.67
N LEU A 365 -15.86 -1.86 18.21
CA LEU A 365 -15.21 -0.76 17.48
C LEU A 365 -14.24 -1.28 16.41
N TYR A 366 -13.56 -2.40 16.64
CA TYR A 366 -12.77 -3.07 15.59
C TYR A 366 -13.67 -3.52 14.44
N ALA A 367 -14.78 -4.21 14.73
CA ALA A 367 -15.73 -4.63 13.71
C ALA A 367 -16.32 -3.43 12.95
N LEU A 368 -16.67 -2.36 13.66
CA LEU A 368 -17.14 -1.10 13.06
C LEU A 368 -16.09 -0.47 12.14
N SER A 369 -14.83 -0.42 12.56
CA SER A 369 -13.73 0.14 11.75
C SER A 369 -13.49 -0.68 10.47
N ALA A 370 -13.55 -2.02 10.55
CA ALA A 370 -13.42 -2.90 9.40
C ALA A 370 -14.61 -2.74 8.43
N CYS A 371 -15.83 -2.66 8.94
CA CYS A 371 -17.04 -2.40 8.15
C CYS A 371 -16.97 -1.02 7.46
N ALA A 372 -16.59 0.02 8.20
CA ALA A 372 -16.42 1.36 7.64
C ALA A 372 -15.38 1.37 6.51
N CYS A 373 -14.24 0.69 6.70
CA CYS A 373 -13.22 0.56 5.66
C CYS A 373 -13.78 -0.14 4.42
N LEU A 374 -14.48 -1.27 4.60
CA LEU A 374 -15.12 -2.02 3.51
C LEU A 374 -16.10 -1.14 2.71
N LEU A 375 -17.01 -0.45 3.38
CA LEU A 375 -18.02 0.39 2.73
C LEU A 375 -17.41 1.58 1.99
N LEU A 376 -16.38 2.21 2.56
CA LEU A 376 -15.67 3.31 1.93
C LEU A 376 -14.90 2.85 0.69
N LEU A 377 -14.21 1.72 0.78
CA LEU A 377 -13.54 1.10 -0.37
C LEU A 377 -14.56 0.70 -1.43
N LEU A 378 -15.72 0.16 -1.05
CA LEU A 378 -16.78 -0.22 -1.99
C LEU A 378 -17.29 1.00 -2.76
N GLY A 379 -17.62 2.08 -2.05
CA GLY A 379 -18.06 3.32 -2.66
C GLY A 379 -17.02 3.92 -3.63
N TRP A 380 -15.75 3.82 -3.28
CA TRP A 380 -14.64 4.23 -4.14
C TRP A 380 -14.49 3.33 -5.37
N SER A 381 -14.43 2.02 -5.19
CA SER A 381 -14.22 1.04 -6.27
C SER A 381 -15.37 1.04 -7.28
N LEU A 382 -16.64 1.14 -6.84
CA LEU A 382 -17.80 1.18 -7.74
C LEU A 382 -17.73 2.32 -8.78
N ARG A 383 -17.05 3.43 -8.44
CA ARG A 383 -16.86 4.57 -9.34
C ARG A 383 -15.64 4.39 -10.24
N PHE A 384 -14.52 3.90 -9.70
CA PHE A 384 -13.26 3.81 -10.45
C PHE A 384 -13.14 2.58 -11.34
N VAL A 385 -13.76 1.45 -10.98
CA VAL A 385 -13.73 0.21 -11.80
C VAL A 385 -14.23 0.47 -13.23
N ARG A 386 -15.26 1.32 -13.38
CA ARG A 386 -15.81 1.69 -14.69
C ARG A 386 -14.75 2.32 -15.61
N LEU A 387 -13.83 3.11 -15.06
CA LEU A 387 -12.77 3.75 -15.82
C LEU A 387 -11.82 2.72 -16.44
N TYR A 388 -11.61 1.57 -15.79
CA TYR A 388 -10.72 0.51 -16.31
C TYR A 388 -11.36 -0.31 -17.42
N LEU A 389 -12.69 -0.35 -17.48
CA LEU A 389 -13.47 -1.10 -18.47
C LEU A 389 -13.82 -0.27 -19.71
N GLN A 390 -13.63 1.05 -19.66
CA GLN A 390 -13.96 1.98 -20.74
C GLN A 390 -12.72 2.47 -21.48
N ALA A 391 -12.89 2.83 -22.75
CA ALA A 391 -11.89 3.60 -23.49
C ALA A 391 -11.71 4.98 -22.84
N ARG A 392 -10.56 5.61 -23.09
CA ARG A 392 -10.29 6.96 -22.60
C ARG A 392 -11.29 7.96 -23.15
N SER A 393 -11.70 8.92 -22.31
CA SER A 393 -12.66 9.96 -22.68
C SER A 393 -12.10 10.99 -23.66
N ASP A 394 -10.77 11.12 -23.75
CA ASP A 394 -10.09 12.06 -24.63
C ASP A 394 -9.69 11.46 -26.00
N GLY A 395 -10.11 10.22 -26.29
CA GLY A 395 -9.83 9.53 -27.56
C GLY A 395 -8.38 9.08 -27.75
N GLN A 396 -7.49 9.36 -26.80
CA GLN A 396 -6.09 8.96 -26.89
C GLN A 396 -5.90 7.44 -26.66
N PRO A 397 -4.78 6.85 -27.11
CA PRO A 397 -4.46 5.46 -26.81
C PRO A 397 -4.35 5.19 -25.30
N GLY A 398 -4.97 4.12 -24.82
CA GLY A 398 -4.80 3.63 -23.44
C GLY A 398 -6.02 3.02 -22.80
#